data_AF-A0A974A6Z2-F1
#
_entry.id   AF-A0A974A6Z2-F1
#
_cell.length_a   1.000
_cell.length_b   1.000
_cell.length_c   1.000
_cell.angle_alpha   90.00
_cell.angle_beta   90.00
_cell.angle_gamma   90.00
#
_symmetry.space_group_name_H-M   'P 1'
#
loop_
_entity.id
_entity.type
_entity.pdbx_description
1 polymer ?
#
loop_
_entity_poly.entity_id
_entity_poly.type
_entity_poly.pdbx_seq_one_letter_code
_entity_poly.pdbx_strand_id
1 'polypeptide(L)'
;MRIFQYPVSLVSLTFWFLFWFLNALDKFLAQQHMGMIRWYGNHRVEKFGMYFERLDIDSTYVVPTLVFAGIVEFAVAALFGVAIWRLVKSGGDVLGAISSAVAASIVIFIGFEIFDVVVGDRAELLEHSTYIGVLFLSYLVSLFELQRKVPAT
;
A
#
# COMPACT_ATOMS: atom_id res chain seq x y z
N MET A 1 2.75 -25.51 8.44
CA MET A 1 2.48 -24.11 8.03
C MET A 1 2.19 -23.29 9.27
N ARG A 2 2.89 -22.16 9.48
CA ARG A 2 2.75 -21.32 10.70
C ARG A 2 1.56 -20.34 10.67
N ILE A 3 0.56 -20.58 9.80
CA ILE A 3 -0.57 -19.66 9.56
C ILE A 3 -1.28 -19.26 10.87
N PHE A 4 -1.46 -20.21 11.78
CA PHE A 4 -2.13 -19.95 13.07
C PHE A 4 -1.19 -19.46 14.18
N GLN A 5 0.10 -19.30 13.89
CA GLN A 5 1.06 -18.85 14.91
C GLN A 5 1.09 -17.34 15.08
N TYR A 6 0.82 -16.59 14.02
CA TYR A 6 0.84 -15.11 14.00
C TYR A 6 -0.42 -14.60 13.28
N PRO A 7 -1.62 -14.90 13.81
CA PRO A 7 -2.87 -14.65 13.10
C PRO A 7 -3.10 -13.17 12.85
N VAL A 8 -2.78 -12.30 13.81
CA VAL A 8 -3.03 -10.85 13.64
C VAL A 8 -2.02 -10.26 12.67
N SER A 9 -0.75 -10.65 12.76
CA SER A 9 0.28 -10.27 11.80
C SER A 9 -0.09 -10.70 10.39
N LEU A 10 -0.55 -11.94 10.20
CA LEU A 10 -0.92 -12.45 8.88
C LEU A 10 -2.09 -11.68 8.28
N VAL A 11 -3.14 -11.41 9.07
CA VAL A 11 -4.30 -10.62 8.62
C VAL A 11 -3.87 -9.20 8.26
N SER A 12 -3.10 -8.55 9.12
CA SER A 12 -2.62 -7.18 8.90
C SER A 12 -1.74 -7.06 7.65
N LEU A 13 -0.76 -7.96 7.48
CA LEU A 13 0.10 -7.97 6.30
C LEU A 13 -0.69 -8.29 5.03
N THR A 14 -1.68 -9.18 5.10
CA THR A 14 -2.54 -9.52 3.96
C THR A 14 -3.42 -8.33 3.59
N PHE A 15 -3.95 -7.60 4.57
CA PHE A 15 -4.68 -6.36 4.34
C PHE A 15 -3.82 -5.35 3.57
N TRP A 16 -2.60 -5.08 4.05
CA TRP A 16 -1.70 -4.13 3.38
C TRP A 16 -1.22 -4.59 2.01
N PHE A 17 -0.98 -5.90 1.84
CA PHE A 17 -0.73 -6.49 0.52
C PHE A 17 -1.88 -6.18 -0.44
N LEU A 18 -3.12 -6.49 -0.04
CA LEU A 18 -4.30 -6.27 -0.87
C LEU A 18 -4.55 -4.78 -1.10
N PHE A 19 -4.35 -3.93 -0.09
CA PHE A 19 -4.48 -2.49 -0.20
C PHE A 19 -3.59 -1.95 -1.33
N TRP A 20 -2.29 -2.24 -1.29
CA TRP A 20 -1.35 -1.77 -2.31
C TRP A 20 -1.58 -2.45 -3.66
N PHE A 21 -1.83 -3.76 -3.67
CA PHE A 21 -2.02 -4.53 -4.90
C PHE A 21 -3.28 -4.09 -5.66
N LEU A 22 -4.40 -3.91 -4.96
CA LEU A 22 -5.66 -3.49 -5.57
C LEU A 22 -5.61 -2.02 -5.98
N ASN A 23 -4.95 -1.14 -5.21
CA ASN A 23 -4.73 0.25 -5.64
C ASN A 23 -3.86 0.35 -6.89
N ALA A 24 -2.84 -0.51 -7.00
CA ALA A 24 -2.01 -0.59 -8.19
C ALA A 24 -2.85 -1.05 -9.39
N LEU A 25 -3.58 -2.17 -9.24
CA LEU A 25 -4.47 -2.69 -10.28
C LEU A 25 -5.51 -1.67 -10.73
N ASP A 26 -6.08 -0.88 -9.80
CA ASP A 26 -7.06 0.15 -10.12
C ASP A 26 -6.54 1.15 -11.15
N LYS A 27 -5.25 1.50 -11.11
CA LYS A 27 -4.64 2.43 -12.07
C LYS A 27 -4.52 1.86 -13.49
N PHE A 28 -4.57 0.54 -13.65
CA PHE A 28 -4.51 -0.13 -14.96
C PHE A 28 -5.88 -0.61 -15.44
N LEU A 29 -6.77 -0.96 -14.52
CA LEU A 29 -8.03 -1.64 -14.80
C LEU A 29 -9.27 -0.77 -14.59
N ALA A 30 -9.13 0.48 -14.11
CA ALA A 30 -10.27 1.38 -13.91
C ALA A 30 -11.16 1.45 -15.15
N GLN A 31 -12.46 1.27 -14.94
CA GLN A 31 -13.52 1.30 -15.96
C GLN A 31 -13.43 0.21 -17.05
N GLN A 32 -12.57 -0.81 -16.88
CA GLN A 32 -12.47 -1.92 -17.83
C GLN A 32 -13.55 -2.98 -17.58
N HIS A 33 -14.08 -3.54 -18.67
CA HIS A 33 -14.96 -4.72 -18.63
C HIS A 33 -14.13 -6.00 -18.76
N MET A 34 -14.00 -6.75 -17.67
CA MET A 34 -13.24 -8.01 -17.61
C MET A 34 -14.19 -9.21 -17.77
N GLY A 35 -14.85 -9.30 -18.92
CA GLY A 35 -15.82 -10.35 -19.21
C GLY A 35 -17.07 -10.25 -18.34
N MET A 36 -17.16 -11.07 -17.29
CA MET A 36 -18.31 -11.12 -16.38
C MET A 36 -18.28 -10.06 -15.26
N ILE A 37 -17.14 -9.38 -15.05
CA ILE A 37 -16.97 -8.39 -13.98
C ILE A 37 -16.67 -7.03 -14.59
N ARG A 38 -17.40 -6.00 -14.15
CA ARG A 38 -17.04 -4.60 -14.42
C ARG A 38 -16.17 -4.09 -13.28
N TRP A 39 -14.93 -3.71 -13.58
CA TRP A 39 -14.07 -3.05 -12.60
C TRP A 39 -14.45 -1.58 -12.55
N TYR A 40 -15.28 -1.20 -11.57
CA TYR A 40 -15.70 0.20 -11.43
C TYR A 40 -14.49 1.09 -11.13
N GLY A 41 -13.74 0.77 -10.09
CA GLY A 41 -12.54 1.52 -9.73
C GLY A 41 -12.81 3.01 -9.47
N ASN A 42 -11.75 3.76 -9.16
CA ASN A 42 -11.86 5.22 -9.04
C ASN A 42 -11.65 5.89 -10.41
N HIS A 43 -12.24 7.06 -10.62
CA HIS A 43 -12.04 7.90 -11.81
C HIS A 43 -10.69 8.63 -11.75
N ARG A 44 -9.59 7.86 -11.65
CA ARG A 44 -8.23 8.38 -11.39
C ARG A 44 -7.73 9.34 -12.47
N VAL A 45 -8.06 9.08 -13.74
CA VAL A 45 -7.68 9.96 -14.87
C VAL A 45 -8.34 11.32 -14.75
N GLU A 46 -9.63 11.36 -14.43
CA GLU A 46 -10.37 12.61 -14.22
C GLU A 46 -9.84 13.36 -13.00
N LYS A 47 -9.64 12.64 -11.88
CA LYS A 47 -9.11 13.22 -10.64
C LYS A 47 -7.73 13.84 -10.83
N PHE A 48 -6.81 13.10 -11.45
CA PHE A 48 -5.46 13.60 -11.73
C PHE A 48 -5.46 14.70 -12.81
N GLY A 49 -6.41 14.67 -13.75
CA GLY A 49 -6.64 15.77 -14.68
C GLY A 49 -6.92 17.09 -13.95
N MET A 50 -7.82 17.07 -12.96
CA MET A 50 -8.10 18.25 -12.13
C MET A 50 -6.88 18.71 -11.33
N TYR A 51 -6.04 17.80 -10.83
CA TYR A 51 -4.82 18.18 -10.13
C TYR A 51 -3.82 18.86 -11.05
N PHE A 52 -3.65 18.33 -12.26
CA PHE A 52 -2.67 18.83 -13.22
C PHE A 52 -3.10 20.20 -13.75
N GLU A 53 -4.40 20.40 -13.97
CA GLU A 53 -4.98 21.71 -14.27
C GLU A 53 -4.68 22.75 -13.17
N ARG A 54 -4.85 22.40 -11.89
CA ARG A 54 -4.52 23.30 -10.77
C ARG A 54 -3.04 23.68 -10.69
N LEU A 55 -2.17 22.79 -11.16
CA LEU A 55 -0.72 22.99 -11.17
C LEU A 55 -0.19 23.58 -12.47
N ASP A 56 -1.06 23.88 -13.45
CA ASP A 56 -0.69 24.31 -14.80
C ASP A 56 0.27 23.31 -15.49
N ILE A 57 0.03 22.01 -15.25
CA ILE A 57 0.76 20.89 -15.85
C ILE A 57 -0.07 20.30 -16.98
N ASP A 58 0.59 20.00 -18.11
CA ASP A 58 -0.05 19.39 -19.26
C ASP A 58 -0.67 18.02 -18.93
N SER A 59 -1.95 17.83 -19.32
CA SER A 59 -2.71 16.60 -19.11
C SER A 59 -2.09 15.34 -19.74
N THR A 60 -1.21 15.49 -20.73
CA THR A 60 -0.45 14.37 -21.33
C THR A 60 0.40 13.61 -20.31
N TYR A 61 0.76 14.24 -19.18
CA TYR A 61 1.52 13.61 -18.11
C TYR A 61 0.65 12.87 -17.08
N VAL A 62 -0.68 12.95 -17.14
CA VAL A 62 -1.60 12.28 -16.20
C VAL A 62 -1.43 10.75 -16.25
N VAL A 63 -1.54 10.16 -17.44
CA VAL A 63 -1.43 8.70 -17.61
C VAL A 63 -0.04 8.18 -17.24
N PRO A 64 1.08 8.79 -17.71
CA PRO A 64 2.42 8.41 -17.24
C PRO A 64 2.58 8.46 -15.72
N THR A 65 2.03 9.48 -15.06
CA THR A 65 2.08 9.63 -13.59
C THR A 65 1.31 8.51 -12.90
N LEU A 66 0.11 8.18 -13.39
CA LEU A 66 -0.69 7.07 -12.85
C LEU A 66 0.01 5.71 -13.05
N VAL A 67 0.62 5.47 -14.22
CA VAL A 67 1.39 4.25 -14.48
C VAL A 67 2.58 4.15 -13.53
N PHE A 68 3.33 5.25 -13.37
CA PHE A 68 4.45 5.30 -12.42
C PHE A 68 4.00 4.99 -10.99
N ALA A 69 2.93 5.64 -10.52
CA ALA A 69 2.35 5.38 -9.21
C ALA A 69 1.95 3.91 -9.07
N GLY A 70 1.29 3.32 -10.07
CA GLY A 70 0.89 1.91 -10.05
C GLY A 70 2.07 0.94 -9.96
N ILE A 71 3.18 1.22 -10.64
CA ILE A 71 4.41 0.42 -10.55
C ILE A 71 4.99 0.48 -9.12
N VAL A 72 5.06 1.69 -8.56
CA VAL A 72 5.55 1.89 -7.18
C VAL A 72 4.67 1.13 -6.18
N GLU A 73 3.36 1.22 -6.32
CA GLU A 73 2.41 0.50 -5.46
C GLU A 73 2.53 -1.02 -5.59
N PHE A 74 2.73 -1.56 -6.80
CA PHE A 74 3.02 -2.98 -6.97
C PHE A 74 4.33 -3.40 -6.29
N ALA A 75 5.37 -2.56 -6.35
CA ALA A 75 6.63 -2.85 -5.67
C ALA A 75 6.44 -2.92 -4.15
N VAL A 76 5.65 -2.00 -3.57
CA VAL A 76 5.32 -2.04 -2.13
C VAL A 76 4.46 -3.26 -1.79
N ALA A 77 3.46 -3.59 -2.62
CA ALA A 77 2.68 -4.82 -2.45
C ALA A 77 3.57 -6.06 -2.45
N ALA A 78 4.55 -6.15 -3.35
CA ALA A 78 5.48 -7.27 -3.41
C ALA A 78 6.30 -7.42 -2.11
N LEU A 79 6.69 -6.31 -1.45
CA LEU A 79 7.35 -6.36 -0.15
C LEU A 79 6.47 -7.00 0.93
N PHE A 80 5.17 -6.67 0.97
CA PHE A 80 4.23 -7.37 1.85
C PHE A 80 4.07 -8.84 1.48
N GLY A 81 4.03 -9.17 0.19
CA GLY A 81 4.02 -10.57 -0.28
C GLY A 81 5.23 -11.36 0.22
N VAL A 82 6.42 -10.77 0.18
CA VAL A 82 7.65 -11.36 0.74
C VAL A 82 7.57 -11.52 2.25
N ALA A 83 7.05 -10.51 2.97
CA ALA A 83 6.87 -10.59 4.42
C ALA A 83 5.90 -11.72 4.82
N ILE A 84 4.75 -11.84 4.13
CA ILE A 84 3.78 -12.93 4.31
C ILE A 84 4.43 -14.28 4.03
N TRP A 85 5.15 -14.40 2.92
CA TRP A 85 5.82 -15.64 2.53
C TRP A 85 6.82 -16.10 3.59
N ARG A 86 7.68 -15.19 4.09
CA ARG A 86 8.63 -15.47 5.18
C ARG A 86 7.93 -15.86 6.48
N LEU A 87 6.86 -15.14 6.85
CA LEU A 87 6.06 -15.43 8.04
C LEU A 87 5.48 -16.85 8.01
N VAL A 88 4.95 -17.29 6.85
CA VAL A 88 4.31 -18.60 6.71
C VAL A 88 5.32 -19.75 6.59
N LYS A 89 6.44 -19.54 5.89
CA LYS A 89 7.44 -20.57 5.60
C LYS A 89 8.52 -20.74 6.67
N SER A 90 8.58 -19.86 7.69
CA SER A 90 9.53 -19.97 8.81
C SER A 90 11.01 -19.91 8.37
N GLY A 91 11.34 -19.02 7.45
CA GLY A 91 12.71 -18.85 6.95
C GLY A 91 13.11 -17.38 6.84
N GLY A 92 14.34 -17.09 7.25
CA GLY A 92 14.96 -15.77 7.14
C GLY A 92 14.47 -14.74 8.17
N ASP A 93 14.91 -13.51 7.99
CA ASP A 93 14.53 -12.36 8.81
C ASP A 93 13.10 -11.90 8.46
N VAL A 94 12.13 -12.34 9.26
CA VAL A 94 10.71 -11.98 9.12
C VAL A 94 10.47 -10.54 9.55
N LEU A 95 11.04 -10.13 10.69
CA LEU A 95 10.83 -8.78 11.22
C LEU A 95 11.43 -7.73 10.30
N GLY A 96 12.63 -7.97 9.76
CA GLY A 96 13.23 -7.07 8.76
C GLY A 96 12.43 -6.99 7.46
N ALA A 97 11.78 -8.08 7.03
CA ALA A 97 10.90 -8.04 5.86
C ALA A 97 9.63 -7.20 6.12
N ILE A 98 9.01 -7.38 7.29
CA ILE A 98 7.86 -6.56 7.71
C ILE A 98 8.28 -5.10 7.85
N SER A 99 9.40 -4.83 8.51
CA SER A 99 9.95 -3.48 8.70
C SER A 99 10.22 -2.79 7.36
N SER A 100 10.79 -3.50 6.39
CA SER A 100 11.05 -2.97 5.05
C SER A 100 9.76 -2.61 4.31
N ALA A 101 8.74 -3.48 4.34
CA ALA A 101 7.45 -3.23 3.70
C ALA A 101 6.71 -2.03 4.33
N VAL A 102 6.73 -1.94 5.66
CA VAL A 102 6.15 -0.83 6.42
C VAL A 102 6.90 0.47 6.13
N ALA A 103 8.23 0.47 6.21
CA ALA A 103 9.04 1.67 5.95
C ALA A 103 8.83 2.19 4.52
N ALA A 104 8.82 1.30 3.52
CA ALA A 104 8.53 1.68 2.14
C ALA A 104 7.15 2.32 2.00
N SER A 105 6.12 1.72 2.61
CA SER A 105 4.76 2.28 2.59
C SER A 105 4.67 3.66 3.24
N ILE A 106 5.34 3.87 4.38
CA ILE A 106 5.39 5.18 5.06
C ILE A 106 6.02 6.22 4.14
N VAL A 107 7.15 5.89 3.49
CA VAL A 107 7.82 6.81 2.56
C VAL A 107 6.89 7.19 1.40
N ILE A 108 6.17 6.22 0.83
CA ILE A 108 5.21 6.49 -0.25
C ILE A 108 4.04 7.34 0.25
N PHE A 109 3.46 7.04 1.41
CA PHE A 109 2.38 7.85 1.97
C PHE A 109 2.83 9.28 2.28
N ILE A 110 4.03 9.49 2.83
CA ILE A 110 4.58 10.85 3.01
C ILE A 110 4.69 11.57 1.65
N GLY A 111 5.12 10.87 0.61
CA GLY A 111 5.13 11.42 -0.74
C GLY A 111 3.72 11.82 -1.22
N PHE A 112 2.71 10.99 -0.97
CA PHE A 112 1.32 11.30 -1.28
C PHE A 112 0.79 12.48 -0.47
N GLU A 113 1.09 12.57 0.84
CA GLU A 113 0.69 13.70 1.67
C GLU A 113 1.29 15.03 1.18
N ILE A 114 2.57 15.03 0.80
CA ILE A 114 3.22 16.20 0.20
C ILE A 114 2.46 16.60 -1.07
N PHE A 115 2.17 15.63 -1.94
CA PHE A 115 1.41 15.87 -3.16
C PHE A 115 0.02 16.43 -2.87
N ASP A 116 -0.72 15.84 -1.93
CA ASP A 116 -2.06 16.26 -1.52
C ASP A 116 -2.09 17.71 -1.01
N VAL A 117 -1.08 18.12 -0.25
CA VAL A 117 -0.93 19.52 0.16
C VAL A 117 -0.71 20.43 -1.04
N VAL A 118 0.15 20.01 -1.97
CA VAL A 118 0.50 20.78 -3.18
C VAL A 118 -0.71 20.94 -4.12
N VAL A 119 -1.50 19.89 -4.34
CA VAL A 119 -2.71 19.94 -5.20
C VAL A 119 -3.97 20.41 -4.47
N GLY A 120 -3.88 20.58 -3.15
CA GLY A 120 -4.97 21.05 -2.30
C GLY A 120 -6.05 20.01 -2.03
N ASP A 121 -5.74 18.71 -2.04
CA ASP A 121 -6.68 17.63 -1.68
C ASP A 121 -6.62 17.32 -0.18
N ARG A 122 -7.50 17.97 0.60
CA ARG A 122 -7.54 17.79 2.05
C ARG A 122 -8.16 16.47 2.49
N ALA A 123 -8.97 15.85 1.63
CA ALA A 123 -9.60 14.56 1.95
C ALA A 123 -8.58 13.44 1.86
N GLU A 124 -7.82 13.39 0.76
CA GLU A 124 -6.72 12.41 0.59
C GLU A 124 -5.62 12.62 1.62
N LEU A 125 -5.29 13.87 1.98
CA LEU A 125 -4.31 14.16 3.02
C LEU A 125 -4.68 13.49 4.36
N LEU A 126 -5.94 13.64 4.80
CA LEU A 126 -6.41 13.03 6.04
C LEU A 126 -6.39 11.50 5.96
N GLU A 127 -6.77 10.95 4.80
CA GLU A 127 -6.78 9.52 4.53
C GLU A 127 -5.36 8.93 4.60
N HIS A 128 -4.40 9.51 3.88
CA HIS A 128 -2.99 9.09 3.90
C HIS A 128 -2.35 9.24 5.27
N SER A 129 -2.61 10.32 6.01
CA SER A 129 -2.16 10.47 7.41
C SER A 129 -2.71 9.38 8.32
N THR A 130 -3.97 9.01 8.14
CA THR A 130 -4.60 7.93 8.92
C THR A 130 -3.95 6.58 8.59
N TYR A 131 -3.63 6.33 7.33
CA TYR A 131 -2.96 5.11 6.91
C TYR A 131 -1.58 4.95 7.52
N ILE A 132 -0.78 6.02 7.62
CA ILE A 132 0.52 5.98 8.32
C ILE A 132 0.32 5.51 9.77
N GLY A 133 -0.67 6.06 10.49
CA GLY A 133 -0.99 5.66 11.86
C GLY A 133 -1.38 4.18 12.00
N VAL A 134 -2.29 3.69 11.14
CA VAL A 134 -2.74 2.29 11.15
C VAL A 134 -1.60 1.34 10.77
N LEU A 135 -0.70 1.77 9.89
CA LEU A 135 0.46 1.01 9.45
C LEU A 135 1.51 0.89 10.57
N PHE A 136 1.75 1.96 11.34
CA PHE A 136 2.58 1.88 12.55
C PHE A 136 1.99 0.91 13.58
N LEU A 137 0.67 0.98 13.82
CA LEU A 137 0.01 0.03 14.73
C LEU A 137 0.14 -1.42 14.22
N SER A 138 -0.02 -1.63 12.92
CA SER A 138 0.18 -2.93 12.26
C SER A 138 1.58 -3.50 12.50
N TYR A 139 2.60 -2.64 12.41
CA TYR A 139 3.99 -3.00 12.72
C TYR A 139 4.18 -3.37 14.20
N LEU A 140 3.68 -2.55 15.12
CA LEU A 140 3.81 -2.80 16.57
C LEU A 140 3.13 -4.10 16.99
N VAL A 141 1.94 -4.39 16.45
CA VAL A 141 1.22 -5.65 16.71
C VAL A 141 2.02 -6.83 16.17
N SER A 142 2.59 -6.71 14.97
CA SER A 142 3.42 -7.77 14.39
C SER A 142 4.68 -8.03 15.21
N LEU A 143 5.34 -6.97 15.67
CA LEU A 143 6.49 -7.06 16.57
C LEU A 143 6.13 -7.78 17.87
N PHE A 144 5.01 -7.43 18.49
CA PHE A 144 4.55 -8.03 19.74
C PHE A 144 4.21 -9.52 19.58
N GLU A 145 3.49 -9.91 18.52
CA GLU A 145 3.19 -11.32 18.24
C GLU A 145 4.45 -12.14 17.99
N LEU A 146 5.44 -11.58 17.28
CA LEU A 146 6.72 -12.24 17.02
C LEU A 146 7.54 -12.41 18.31
N GLN A 147 7.62 -11.36 19.14
CA GLN A 147 8.37 -11.40 20.41
C GLN A 147 7.77 -12.37 21.42
N ARG A 148 6.44 -12.43 21.57
CA ARG A 148 5.76 -13.32 22.53
C ARG A 148 6.10 -14.80 22.31
N LYS A 149 6.52 -15.19 21.10
CA LYS A 149 6.82 -16.58 20.73
C LYS A 149 8.31 -16.90 20.61
N VAL A 150 9.20 -15.93 20.81
CA VAL A 150 10.60 -16.21 21.10
C VAL A 150 10.68 -16.55 22.59
N PRO A 151 11.06 -17.77 23.00
CA PRO A 151 11.25 -18.05 24.42
C PRO A 151 12.29 -17.07 24.96
N ALA A 152 11.97 -16.39 26.07
CA ALA A 152 12.99 -15.72 26.87
C ALA A 152 14.05 -16.78 27.20
N THR A 153 15.28 -16.53 26.74
CA THR A 153 16.44 -17.38 27.00
C THR A 153 16.98 -17.08 28.39
#